data_AF-A0A2E3Z3R2-F1
#
_entry.id   AF-A0A2E3Z3R2-F1
#
_cell.length_a   1.000
_cell.length_b   1.000
_cell.length_c   1.000
_cell.angle_alpha   90.00
_cell.angle_beta   90.00
_cell.angle_gamma   90.00
#
_symmetry.space_group_name_H-M   'P 1'
#
loop_
_entity.id
_entity.type
_entity.pdbx_description
1 polymer ?
#
loop_
_entity_poly.entity_id
_entity_poly.type
_entity_poly.pdbx_seq_one_letter_code
_entity_poly.pdbx_strand_id
1 'polypeptide(L)'
;MTRTFLVLLFLLILVAMLAITAYASLNRSIFSVGPELTSDPWFQATLADAYFGFLTFYIWVAYKERAVWQKLLWFVLIMALGNIAMAIYVLIQLRRWDHSGGIERLLIRQSHTQNSASSTI
;
A
#
# COMPACT_ATOMS: atom_id res chain seq x y z
N MET A 1 14.51 14.85 0.50
CA MET A 1 13.18 14.60 -0.11
C MET A 1 12.11 15.33 0.70
N THR A 2 11.38 16.26 0.10
CA THR A 2 10.30 16.98 0.79
C THR A 2 9.02 16.14 0.79
N ARG A 3 8.27 16.14 1.89
CA ARG A 3 6.98 15.41 2.04
C ARG A 3 6.05 15.58 0.85
N THR A 4 6.00 16.79 0.31
CA THR A 4 5.17 17.18 -0.83
C THR A 4 5.46 16.32 -2.06
N PHE A 5 6.72 16.01 -2.32
CA PHE A 5 7.09 15.14 -3.44
C PHE A 5 6.48 13.73 -3.30
N LEU A 6 6.61 13.12 -2.10
CA LEU A 6 6.04 11.79 -1.83
C LEU A 6 4.52 11.79 -1.95
N VAL A 7 3.85 12.82 -1.40
CA VAL A 7 2.39 12.94 -1.52
C VAL A 7 1.96 13.04 -2.98
N LEU A 8 2.62 13.90 -3.78
CA LEU A 8 2.31 14.06 -5.19
C LEU A 8 2.55 12.75 -5.98
N LEU A 9 3.64 12.04 -5.70
CA LEU A 9 3.95 10.77 -6.33
C LEU A 9 2.88 9.71 -6.05
N PHE A 10 2.54 9.48 -4.78
CA PHE A 10 1.54 8.48 -4.41
C PHE A 10 0.12 8.88 -4.84
N LEU A 11 -0.19 10.18 -4.89
CA LEU A 11 -1.44 10.68 -5.45
C LEU A 11 -1.51 10.41 -6.96
N LEU A 12 -0.41 10.65 -7.69
CA LEU A 12 -0.33 10.34 -9.12
C LEU A 12 -0.51 8.84 -9.37
N ILE A 13 0.15 7.97 -8.60
CA ILE A 13 -0.02 6.52 -8.69
C ILE A 13 -1.48 6.12 -8.42
N LEU A 14 -2.11 6.71 -7.41
CA LEU A 14 -3.51 6.45 -7.08
C LEU A 14 -4.45 6.85 -8.22
N VAL A 15 -4.31 8.06 -8.75
CA VAL A 15 -5.13 8.57 -9.86
C VAL A 15 -4.92 7.72 -11.11
N ALA A 16 -3.67 7.38 -11.44
CA ALA A 16 -3.36 6.54 -12.59
C ALA A 16 -4.01 5.15 -12.47
N MET A 17 -3.92 4.51 -11.30
CA MET A 17 -4.53 3.19 -11.09
C MET A 17 -6.05 3.27 -11.15
N LEU A 18 -6.68 4.28 -10.54
CA LEU A 18 -8.13 4.49 -10.66
C LEU A 18 -8.57 4.70 -12.11
N ALA A 19 -7.82 5.49 -12.89
CA ALA A 19 -8.11 5.72 -14.30
C ALA A 19 -7.99 4.43 -15.13
N ILE A 20 -6.90 3.65 -14.94
CA ILE A 20 -6.69 2.38 -15.63
C ILE A 20 -7.77 1.37 -15.25
N THR A 21 -8.08 1.23 -13.96
CA THR A 21 -9.14 0.32 -13.48
C THR A 21 -10.51 0.73 -14.01
N ALA A 22 -10.84 2.03 -14.02
CA ALA A 22 -12.10 2.52 -14.57
C ALA A 22 -12.19 2.26 -16.08
N TYR A 23 -11.13 2.59 -16.84
CA TYR A 23 -11.06 2.32 -18.28
C TYR A 23 -11.22 0.83 -18.58
N ALA A 24 -10.49 -0.03 -17.87
CA ALA A 24 -10.60 -1.47 -18.01
C ALA A 24 -12.03 -1.96 -17.73
N SER A 25 -12.63 -1.52 -16.62
CA SER A 25 -13.98 -1.94 -16.19
C SER A 25 -15.08 -1.51 -17.16
N LEU A 26 -14.92 -0.35 -17.82
CA LEU A 26 -15.86 0.16 -18.81
C LEU A 26 -15.74 -0.56 -20.16
N ASN A 27 -14.54 -0.99 -20.53
CA ASN A 27 -14.29 -1.61 -21.84
C ASN A 27 -14.45 -3.14 -21.83
N ARG A 28 -14.14 -3.80 -20.70
CA ARG A 28 -14.20 -5.27 -20.59
C ARG A 28 -14.49 -5.68 -19.15
N SER A 29 -15.51 -6.50 -18.96
CA SER A 29 -15.73 -7.08 -17.63
C SER A 29 -14.61 -8.06 -17.29
N ILE A 30 -14.12 -8.01 -16.05
CA ILE A 30 -13.11 -8.93 -15.53
C ILE A 30 -13.53 -10.41 -15.62
N PHE A 31 -14.83 -10.67 -15.69
CA PHE A 31 -15.42 -12.00 -15.84
C PHE A 31 -15.45 -12.51 -17.29
N SER A 32 -15.12 -11.65 -18.26
CA SER A 32 -15.06 -11.98 -19.69
C SER A 32 -13.62 -12.13 -20.21
N VAL A 33 -12.64 -12.20 -19.31
CA VAL A 33 -11.25 -12.49 -19.69
C VAL A 33 -11.22 -13.90 -20.25
N GLY A 34 -11.10 -14.00 -21.58
CA GLY A 34 -11.10 -15.28 -22.29
C GLY A 34 -9.89 -16.16 -21.92
N PRO A 35 -10.00 -17.49 -22.13
CA PRO A 35 -8.93 -18.44 -21.83
C PRO A 35 -7.57 -18.06 -22.43
N GLU A 36 -7.58 -17.42 -23.59
CA GLU A 36 -6.38 -16.97 -24.32
C GLU A 36 -5.45 -16.09 -23.47
N LEU A 37 -5.97 -15.14 -22.68
CA LEU A 37 -5.12 -14.33 -21.80
C LEU A 37 -4.65 -15.13 -20.58
N THR A 38 -5.53 -15.95 -19.99
CA THR A 38 -5.18 -16.71 -18.78
C THR A 38 -4.21 -17.85 -19.03
N SER A 39 -4.14 -18.35 -20.26
CA SER A 39 -3.21 -19.41 -20.67
C SER A 39 -1.85 -18.88 -21.13
N ASP A 40 -1.69 -17.56 -21.27
CA ASP A 40 -0.41 -16.95 -21.60
C ASP A 40 0.55 -17.03 -20.39
N PRO A 41 1.72 -17.71 -20.51
CA PRO A 41 2.68 -17.84 -19.41
C PRO A 41 3.21 -16.51 -18.89
N TRP A 42 3.37 -15.49 -19.74
CA TRP A 42 3.81 -14.16 -19.32
C TRP A 42 2.73 -13.42 -18.54
N PHE A 43 1.46 -13.60 -18.91
CA PHE A 43 0.34 -13.05 -18.15
C PHE A 43 0.30 -13.66 -16.74
N GLN A 44 0.47 -14.97 -16.62
CA GLN A 44 0.54 -15.63 -15.30
C GLN A 44 1.76 -15.17 -14.49
N ALA A 45 2.93 -15.05 -15.12
CA ALA A 45 4.15 -14.61 -14.45
C ALA A 45 4.03 -13.17 -13.92
N THR A 46 3.49 -12.24 -14.72
CA THR A 46 3.27 -10.85 -14.31
C THR A 46 2.21 -10.72 -13.23
N LEU A 47 1.14 -11.51 -13.30
CA LEU A 47 0.13 -11.57 -12.24
C LEU A 47 0.73 -12.10 -10.93
N ALA A 48 1.50 -13.19 -11.00
CA ALA A 48 2.18 -13.75 -9.84
C ALA A 48 3.14 -12.72 -9.22
N ASP A 49 3.99 -12.07 -10.03
CA ASP A 49 4.92 -11.04 -9.60
C ASP A 49 4.19 -9.90 -8.85
N ALA A 50 3.07 -9.41 -9.40
CA ALA A 50 2.25 -8.39 -8.76
C ALA A 50 1.72 -8.85 -7.38
N TYR A 51 1.18 -10.07 -7.28
CA TYR A 51 0.65 -10.61 -6.03
C TYR A 51 1.75 -10.89 -4.99
N PHE A 52 2.94 -11.34 -5.39
CA PHE A 52 4.08 -11.44 -4.49
C PHE A 52 4.53 -10.07 -3.99
N GLY A 53 4.48 -9.04 -4.85
CA GLY A 53 4.69 -7.64 -4.45
C GLY A 53 3.67 -7.18 -3.40
N PHE A 54 2.38 -7.46 -3.64
CA PHE A 54 1.30 -7.14 -2.70
C PHE A 54 1.47 -7.83 -1.36
N LEU A 55 1.85 -9.11 -1.35
CA LEU A 55 2.10 -9.86 -0.13
C LEU A 55 3.29 -9.29 0.65
N THR A 56 4.39 -8.99 -0.05
CA THR A 56 5.59 -8.39 0.55
C THR A 56 5.26 -7.05 1.21
N PHE A 57 4.51 -6.18 0.51
CA PHE A 57 4.07 -4.91 1.07
C PHE A 57 3.11 -5.10 2.25
N TYR A 58 2.18 -6.05 2.15
CA TYR A 58 1.26 -6.37 3.24
C TYR A 58 2.00 -6.82 4.50
N ILE A 59 3.05 -7.64 4.40
CA ILE A 59 3.84 -8.05 5.56
C ILE A 59 4.41 -6.83 6.30
N TRP A 60 4.88 -5.83 5.57
CA TRP A 60 5.31 -4.55 6.16
C TRP A 60 4.16 -3.80 6.84
N VAL A 61 2.98 -3.72 6.22
CA VAL A 61 1.78 -3.13 6.84
C VAL A 61 1.36 -3.89 8.11
N ALA A 62 1.35 -5.22 8.07
CA ALA A 62 1.00 -6.09 9.18
C ALA A 62 2.01 -5.97 10.35
N TYR A 63 3.27 -5.63 10.06
CA TYR A 63 4.26 -5.29 11.06
C TYR A 63 3.98 -3.93 11.72
N LYS A 64 3.54 -2.92 10.95
CA LYS A 64 3.25 -1.58 11.49
C LYS A 64 1.97 -1.52 12.33
N GLU A 65 0.90 -2.19 11.89
CA GLU A 65 -0.40 -2.15 12.57
C GLU A 65 -0.38 -2.97 13.87
N ARG A 66 -0.98 -2.42 14.94
CA ARG A 66 -1.07 -3.11 16.23
C ARG A 66 -2.31 -4.00 16.33
N ALA A 67 -3.45 -3.51 15.84
CA ALA A 67 -4.72 -4.22 15.96
C ALA A 67 -4.85 -5.31 14.88
N VAL A 68 -5.20 -6.52 15.28
CA VAL A 68 -5.41 -7.67 14.36
C VAL A 68 -6.49 -7.34 13.33
N TRP A 69 -7.54 -6.62 13.72
CA TRP A 69 -8.58 -6.17 12.79
C TRP A 69 -8.06 -5.26 11.67
N GLN A 70 -7.16 -4.33 11.99
CA GLN A 70 -6.54 -3.44 11.00
C GLN A 70 -5.66 -4.24 10.03
N LYS A 71 -4.93 -5.25 10.52
CA LYS A 71 -4.15 -6.15 9.66
C LYS A 71 -5.07 -6.89 8.69
N LEU A 72 -6.13 -7.50 9.19
CA LEU A 72 -7.08 -8.25 8.35
C LEU A 72 -7.75 -7.34 7.31
N LEU A 73 -8.17 -6.14 7.71
CA LEU A 73 -8.74 -5.15 6.80
C LEU A 73 -7.76 -4.79 5.68
N TRP A 74 -6.51 -4.45 6.02
CA TRP A 74 -5.50 -4.10 5.03
C TRP A 74 -5.10 -5.28 4.14
N PHE A 75 -5.09 -6.51 4.68
CA PHE A 75 -4.89 -7.71 3.88
C PHE A 75 -5.91 -7.82 2.76
N VAL A 76 -7.20 -7.74 3.11
CA VAL A 76 -8.30 -7.85 2.15
C VAL A 76 -8.23 -6.71 1.14
N LEU A 77 -8.00 -5.48 1.60
CA LEU A 77 -7.90 -4.31 0.70
C LEU A 77 -6.72 -4.42 -0.28
N ILE A 78 -5.55 -4.86 0.18
CA ILE A 78 -4.35 -4.98 -0.68
C ILE A 78 -4.52 -6.14 -1.68
N MET A 79 -5.08 -7.28 -1.26
CA MET A 79 -5.27 -8.42 -2.15
C MET A 79 -6.39 -8.19 -3.18
N ALA A 80 -7.42 -7.41 -2.84
CA ALA A 80 -8.52 -7.10 -3.74
C ALA A 80 -8.25 -5.90 -4.65
N LEU A 81 -7.61 -4.84 -4.12
CA LEU A 81 -7.46 -3.54 -4.78
C LEU A 81 -6.02 -3.25 -5.24
N GLY A 82 -5.05 -4.08 -4.81
CA GLY A 82 -3.65 -3.97 -5.20
C GLY A 82 -3.05 -2.60 -4.90
N ASN A 83 -2.49 -1.99 -5.96
CA ASN A 83 -1.78 -0.70 -5.89
C ASN A 83 -2.63 0.47 -5.36
N ILE A 84 -3.95 0.43 -5.55
CA ILE A 84 -4.85 1.49 -5.04
C ILE A 84 -4.81 1.49 -3.50
N ALA A 85 -4.97 0.32 -2.88
CA ALA A 85 -4.93 0.18 -1.42
C ALA A 85 -3.55 0.54 -0.85
N MET A 86 -2.47 0.13 -1.54
CA MET A 86 -1.11 0.47 -1.12
C MET A 86 -0.85 1.98 -1.17
N ALA A 87 -1.28 2.67 -2.24
CA ALA A 87 -1.14 4.13 -2.36
C ALA A 87 -1.94 4.86 -1.27
N ILE A 88 -3.18 4.43 -1.01
CA ILE A 88 -4.01 4.98 0.09
C ILE A 88 -3.31 4.77 1.44
N TYR A 89 -2.76 3.59 1.71
CA TYR A 89 -2.05 3.30 2.96
C TYR A 89 -0.88 4.26 3.18
N VAL A 90 -0.05 4.45 2.15
CA VAL A 90 1.11 5.35 2.24
C VAL A 90 0.68 6.81 2.42
N LEU A 91 -0.38 7.26 1.73
CA LEU A 91 -0.94 8.60 1.92
C LEU A 91 -1.47 8.82 3.35
N ILE A 92 -2.14 7.82 3.94
CA ILE A 92 -2.58 7.86 5.33
C ILE A 92 -1.35 7.97 6.26
N GLN A 93 -0.30 7.19 6.02
CA GLN A 93 0.92 7.22 6.82
C GLN A 93 1.64 8.57 6.71
N LEU A 94 1.71 9.16 5.51
CA LEU A 94 2.26 10.50 5.26
C LEU A 94 1.45 11.63 5.92
N ARG A 95 0.13 11.44 6.08
CA ARG A 95 -0.73 12.37 6.79
C ARG A 95 -0.52 12.28 8.30
N ARG A 96 -0.32 11.06 8.83
CA ARG A 96 -0.06 10.80 10.26
C ARG A 96 1.38 11.13 10.68
N TRP A 97 2.28 11.31 9.73
CA TRP A 97 3.69 11.61 9.98
C TRP A 97 3.90 13.09 10.35
N ASP A 98 4.40 13.32 11.56
CA ASP A 98 4.88 14.62 12.04
C ASP A 98 6.35 14.84 11.59
N HIS A 99 6.64 16.04 11.08
CA HIS A 99 7.89 16.40 10.40
C HIS A 99 9.14 16.33 11.31
N SER A 100 8.92 16.28 12.63
CA SER A 100 9.96 16.42 13.66
C SER A 100 10.92 15.23 13.78
N GLY A 101 10.60 14.06 13.18
CA GLY A 101 11.31 12.81 13.50
C GLY A 101 11.94 12.02 12.34
N GLY A 102 12.12 12.63 11.16
CA GLY A 102 12.80 11.99 10.02
C GLY A 102 12.01 10.85 9.33
N ILE A 103 12.50 10.41 8.17
CA ILE A 103 11.86 9.40 7.30
C ILE A 103 11.82 8.01 7.95
N GLU A 104 12.72 7.75 8.90
CA GLU A 104 12.76 6.48 9.66
C GLU A 104 11.44 6.21 10.40
N ARG A 105 10.78 7.25 10.92
CA ARG A 105 9.45 7.12 11.55
C ARG A 105 8.35 6.72 10.57
N LEU A 106 8.57 6.92 9.27
CA LEU A 106 7.65 6.48 8.22
C LEU A 106 7.88 5.01 7.85
N LEU A 107 9.10 4.49 7.97
CA LEU A 107 9.44 3.10 7.65
C LEU A 107 9.25 2.15 8.84
N ILE A 108 9.63 2.59 10.03
CA ILE A 108 9.71 1.77 11.25
C ILE A 108 8.41 1.90 12.06
N ARG A 109 8.06 0.85 12.81
CA ARG A 109 7.00 0.88 13.81
C ARG A 109 7.42 1.76 15.00
N GLN A 110 6.61 2.75 15.36
CA GLN A 110 6.88 3.56 16.55
C GLN A 110 6.64 2.75 17.84
N SER A 111 7.72 2.40 18.54
CA SER A 111 7.68 1.99 19.94
C SER A 111 7.65 3.25 20.80
N HIS A 112 6.64 3.39 21.66
CA HIS A 112 6.67 4.39 22.72
C HIS A 112 7.77 3.99 23.71
N THR A 113 8.99 4.48 23.49
CA THR A 113 10.11 4.34 24.43
C THR A 113 10.86 5.65 24.56
N GLN A 114 10.12 6.75 24.72
CA GLN A 114 10.66 8.05 25.13
C GLN A 114 9.65 8.72 26.07
N ASN A 115 9.52 8.24 27.31
CA ASN A 115 8.85 9.03 28.36
C ASN A 115 9.28 8.69 29.80
N SER A 116 10.42 8.02 30.02
CA SER A 116 10.86 7.61 31.37
C SER A 116 12.19 8.21 31.82
N ALA A 117 12.83 9.07 31.02
CA ALA A 117 14.14 9.64 31.35
C ALA A 117 14.11 11.11 31.80
N SER A 118 12.94 11.75 31.85
CA SER A 118 12.80 13.17 32.21
C SER A 118 12.18 13.42 33.59
N SER A 119 11.93 12.38 34.40
CA SER A 119 11.33 12.50 35.74
C SER A 119 12.33 12.23 36.87
N THR A 120 13.64 12.36 36.63
CA THR A 120 14.69 12.08 37.64
C THR A 120 15.77 13.16 37.71
N ILE A 121 15.46 14.39 37.28
CA ILE A 121 16.32 15.56 37.54
C ILE A 121 15.45 16.68 38.09
#